data_AF-A0A0G0MRC9-F1
#
_entry.id   AF-A0A0G0MRC9-F1
#
_cell.length_a   1.000
_cell.length_b   1.000
_cell.length_c   1.000
_cell.angle_alpha   90.00
_cell.angle_beta   90.00
_cell.angle_gamma   90.00
#
_symmetry.space_group_name_H-M   'P 1'
#
loop_
_entity.id
_entity.type
_entity.pdbx_description
1 polymer ?
#
loop_
_entity_poly.entity_id
_entity_poly.type
_entity_poly.pdbx_seq_one_letter_code
_entity_poly.pdbx_strand_id
1 'polypeptide(L)' 'MIAPVQAWLLSQGKCVGCGKPLSKPQGKGLLQITCSCGRMYMYEAQSNKYRRATLDEIK' A
#
# COMPACT_ATOMS: atom_id res chain seq x y z
N MET A 1 5.84 2.11 22.33
CA MET A 1 4.89 1.45 21.40
C MET A 1 5.69 0.92 20.22
N ILE A 2 5.73 -0.40 20.04
CA ILE A 2 6.33 -1.02 18.85
C ILE A 2 5.33 -0.81 17.72
N ALA A 3 5.68 -0.04 16.70
CA ALA A 3 4.85 0.08 15.51
C ALA A 3 4.61 -1.34 14.97
N PRO A 4 3.36 -1.73 14.66
CA PRO A 4 3.10 -3.06 14.14
C PRO A 4 3.95 -3.24 12.88
N VAL A 5 4.61 -4.38 12.74
CA VAL A 5 5.45 -4.73 11.58
C VAL A 5 4.78 -4.41 10.24
N GLN A 6 3.45 -4.41 10.22
CA GLN A 6 2.60 -3.99 9.11
C GLN A 6 2.85 -2.54 8.67
N ALA A 7 2.94 -1.59 9.60
CA ALA A 7 3.23 -0.19 9.30
C ALA A 7 4.66 -0.02 8.76
N TRP A 8 5.62 -0.74 9.34
CA TRP A 8 7.02 -0.71 8.88
C TRP A 8 7.20 -1.28 7.47
N LEU A 9 6.53 -2.39 7.16
CA LEU A 9 6.52 -2.97 5.81
C LEU A 9 5.90 -2.01 4.78
N LEU A 10 4.80 -1.35 5.13
CA LEU A 10 4.17 -0.34 4.27
C LEU A 10 5.08 0.88 4.05
N SER A 11 5.78 1.34 5.08
CA SER A 11 6.77 2.42 4.94
C SER A 11 7.94 2.05 4.02
N GLN A 12 8.29 0.76 3.94
CA GLN A 12 9.25 0.24 2.96
C GLN A 12 8.65 0.00 1.56
N GLY A 13 7.35 0.25 1.37
CA GLY A 13 6.65 -0.12 0.14
C GLY A 13 6.66 -1.62 -0.09
N LYS A 14 6.50 -2.44 0.97
CA LYS A 14 6.37 -3.89 0.88
C LYS A 14 4.97 -4.35 1.29
N CYS A 15 4.49 -5.39 0.65
CA CYS A 15 3.21 -6.00 0.98
C CYS A 15 3.28 -6.66 2.36
N VAL A 16 2.32 -6.35 3.23
CA VAL A 16 2.25 -6.92 4.60
C VAL A 16 1.90 -8.41 4.64
N GLY A 17 1.67 -9.05 3.49
CA GLY A 17 1.32 -10.48 3.40
C GLY A 17 2.44 -11.33 2.87
N CYS A 18 2.93 -10.99 1.68
CA CYS A 18 3.93 -11.78 0.98
C CYS A 18 5.34 -11.15 1.01
N GLY A 19 5.52 -9.98 1.65
CA GLY A 19 6.81 -9.30 1.74
C GLY A 19 7.35 -8.73 0.41
N LYS A 20 6.68 -8.98 -0.72
CA LYS A 20 7.06 -8.48 -2.03
C LYS A 20 6.98 -6.95 -2.09
N PRO A 21 7.87 -6.28 -2.84
CA PRO A 21 7.78 -4.84 -3.05
C PRO A 21 6.48 -4.49 -3.79
N LEU A 22 5.81 -3.46 -3.32
CA LEU A 22 4.70 -2.79 -3.98
C LEU A 22 5.30 -1.89 -5.04
N SER A 23 4.90 -2.09 -6.30
CA SER A 23 5.31 -1.20 -7.39
C SER A 23 4.86 0.21 -7.07
N LYS A 24 5.79 1.17 -7.11
CA LYS A 24 5.49 2.58 -6.87
C LYS A 24 4.75 3.12 -8.10
N PRO A 25 3.44 3.42 -8.00
CA PRO A 25 2.68 3.87 -9.15
C PRO A 25 3.15 5.28 -9.52
N GLN A 26 3.35 5.54 -10.81
CA GLN A 26 3.60 6.88 -11.32
C GLN A 26 2.26 7.54 -11.63
N GLY A 27 1.88 8.53 -10.83
CA GLY A 27 0.66 9.31 -11.02
C GLY A 27 0.51 10.40 -9.97
N LYS A 28 -0.54 11.22 -10.11
CA LYS A 28 -0.91 12.27 -9.14
C LYS A 28 -2.18 11.85 -8.43
N GLY A 29 -2.23 12.05 -7.11
CA GLY A 29 -3.40 11.73 -6.28
C GLY A 29 -3.34 10.38 -5.59
N LEU A 30 -4.48 9.68 -5.53
CA LEU A 30 -4.64 8.37 -4.91
C LEU A 30 -4.53 7.27 -5.97
N LEU A 31 -3.51 6.43 -5.83
CA LEU A 31 -3.18 5.38 -6.79
C LEU A 31 -3.43 4.02 -6.19
N GLN A 32 -4.25 3.20 -6.85
CA GLN A 32 -4.47 1.83 -6.43
C GLN A 32 -3.30 0.94 -6.84
N ILE A 33 -2.79 0.17 -5.88
CA ILE A 33 -1.72 -0.81 -6.08
C ILE A 33 -2.26 -2.17 -5.68
N THR A 34 -2.33 -3.07 -6.65
CA THR A 34 -2.64 -4.48 -6.37
C THR A 34 -1.35 -5.27 -6.30
N CYS A 35 -1.12 -5.92 -5.16
CA CYS A 35 0.00 -6.82 -5.00
C CYS A 35 -0.30 -8.15 -5.70
N SER A 36 0.74 -8.86 -6.16
CA SER A 36 0.64 -10.19 -6.78
C SER A 36 -0.01 -11.27 -5.88
N CYS A 37 -0.14 -11.04 -4.58
CA CYS A 37 -0.89 -11.89 -3.67
C CYS A 37 -2.42 -11.63 -3.65
N GLY A 38 -2.90 -10.67 -4.45
CA GLY A 38 -4.31 -10.26 -4.50
C GLY A 38 -4.70 -9.15 -3.52
N ARG A 39 -3.80 -8.69 -2.65
CA ARG A 39 -4.08 -7.59 -1.71
C ARG A 39 -3.99 -6.24 -2.40
N MET A 40 -4.99 -5.40 -2.16
CA MET A 40 -5.07 -4.04 -2.70
C MET A 40 -4.66 -3.01 -1.65
N TYR A 41 -3.87 -2.05 -2.11
CA TYR A 41 -3.37 -0.92 -1.34
C TYR A 41 -3.66 0.35 -2.12
N MET A 42 -3.70 1.47 -1.43
CA MET A 42 -3.76 2.79 -2.04
C MET A 42 -2.51 3.56 -1.65
N TYR A 43 -1.89 4.17 -2.64
CA TYR A 43 -0.74 5.05 -2.47
C TYR A 43 -1.17 6.48 -2.70
N GLU A 44 -1.01 7.28 -1.67
CA GLU A 44 -1.33 8.70 -1.74
C GLU A 44 -0.07 9.46 -2.13
N ALA A 45 0.00 9.91 -3.37
CA ALA A 45 1.18 10.60 -3.91
C ALA A 45 1.44 11.93 -3.20
N GLN A 46 0.39 12.57 -2.65
CA GLN A 46 0.49 13.81 -1.87
C GLN A 46 1.24 13.59 -0.55
N SER A 47 0.91 12.52 0.17
CA SER A 47 1.47 12.22 1.49
C SER A 47 2.65 11.23 1.44
N ASN A 48 2.97 10.68 0.26
CA ASN A 48 3.89 9.56 0.04
C ASN A 48 3.62 8.33 0.92
N LYS A 49 2.36 8.11 1.29
CA LYS A 49 1.96 7.05 2.22
C LYS A 49 1.25 5.91 1.50
N TYR A 50 1.58 4.69 1.90
CA TYR A 50 0.84 3.49 1.54
C TYR A 50 -0.22 3.23 2.60
N ARG A 51 -1.48 3.11 2.20
CA ARG A 51 -2.60 2.69 3.04
C ARG A 51 -3.25 1.44 2.45
N ARG A 52 -4.00 0.68 3.25
CA ARG A 52 -4.85 -0.39 2.71
C ARG A 52 -6.02 0.23 1.95
N ALA A 53 -6.40 -0.39 0.83
CA ALA A 53 -7.60 0.01 0.12
C ALA A 53 -8.82 -0.20 1.03
N THR A 54 -9.71 0.78 1.07
CA THR A 54 -11.02 0.68 1.72
C THR A 54 -11.95 -0.15 0.83
N LEU A 55 -12.87 -0.92 1.44
CA LEU A 55 -13.82 -1.76 0.69
C LEU A 55 -14.68 -0.95 -0.30
N ASP A 56 -14.93 0.32 0.00
CA ASP A 56 -15.67 1.26 -0.84
C ASP A 56 -15.00 1.50 -2.21
N GLU A 57 -13.67 1.43 -2.27
CA GLU A 57 -12.87 1.63 -3.49
C GLU A 57 -12.71 0.34 -4.31
N ILE A 58 -13.10 -0.82 -3.77
CA ILE A 58 -12.96 -2.13 -4.40
C ILE A 58 -14.27 -2.53 -5.12
N LYS A 59 -15.21 -1.60 -5.31
CA LYS A 59 -16.58 -1.86 -5.77
C LYS A 59 -16.76 -1.76 -7.28
#